data_AF-X1MD60-F1
#
_entry.id   AF-X1MD60-F1
#
_cell.length_a   1.000
_cell.length_b   1.000
_cell.length_c   1.000
_cell.angle_alpha   90.00
_cell.angle_beta   90.00
_cell.angle_gamma   90.00
#
_symmetry.space_group_name_H-M   'P 1'
#
loop_
_entity.id
_entity.type
_entity.pdbx_description
1 polymer ?
#
loop_
_entity_poly.entity_id
_entity_poly.type
_entity_poly.pdbx_seq_one_letter_code
_entity_poly.pdbx_strand_id
1 'polypeptide(L)'
;IIYGARVSVIVGLAATSLSIVISTVIGLLSGYIGGKFDLVMQRFVDGWMSFPGLVLLIVAVTIIGPGIWQIIILLGLLYGVGGSRIIRSAV
;
A
#
# COMPACT_ATOMS: atom_id res chain seq x y z
N ILE A 1 -29.14 -4.50 -6.73
CA ILE A 1 -28.42 -4.45 -5.42
C ILE A 1 -27.04 -5.14 -5.49
N ILE A 2 -26.89 -6.30 -6.16
CA ILE A 2 -25.61 -7.04 -6.27
C ILE A 2 -24.51 -6.34 -7.10
N TYR A 3 -24.85 -5.35 -7.94
CA TYR A 3 -23.89 -4.73 -8.86
C TYR A 3 -22.75 -3.99 -8.14
N GLY A 4 -23.07 -3.21 -7.11
CA GLY A 4 -22.04 -2.54 -6.29
C GLY A 4 -21.18 -3.53 -5.52
N ALA A 5 -21.78 -4.61 -5.00
CA ALA A 5 -21.06 -5.66 -4.28
C ALA A 5 -19.99 -6.34 -5.15
N ARG A 6 -20.28 -6.63 -6.43
CA ARG A 6 -19.30 -7.23 -7.35
C ARG A 6 -18.08 -6.32 -7.54
N VAL A 7 -18.30 -5.02 -7.74
CA VAL A 7 -17.21 -4.05 -7.92
C VAL A 7 -16.39 -3.93 -6.64
N SER A 8 -17.04 -3.82 -5.48
CA SER A 8 -16.34 -3.74 -4.19
C SER A 8 -15.50 -4.97 -3.90
N VAL A 9 -15.98 -6.18 -4.24
CA VAL A 9 -15.23 -7.43 -4.06
C VAL A 9 -14.01 -7.47 -4.99
N ILE A 10 -14.16 -7.12 -6.26
CA ILE A 10 -13.04 -7.08 -7.22
C ILE A 10 -11.97 -6.09 -6.74
N VAL A 11 -12.37 -4.88 -6.36
CA VAL A 11 -11.46 -3.85 -5.87
C VAL A 11 -10.77 -4.30 -4.58
N GLY A 12 -11.53 -4.80 -3.61
CA GLY A 12 -11.02 -5.23 -2.32
C GLY A 12 -9.99 -6.35 -2.46
N LEU A 13 -10.30 -7.39 -3.22
CA LEU A 13 -9.39 -8.51 -3.45
C LEU A 13 -8.13 -8.07 -4.21
N ALA A 14 -8.28 -7.35 -5.32
CA ALA A 14 -7.14 -6.93 -6.13
C ALA A 14 -6.21 -5.97 -5.38
N ALA A 15 -6.77 -4.99 -4.67
CA ALA A 15 -5.98 -4.04 -3.87
C ALA A 15 -5.29 -4.74 -2.70
N THR A 16 -5.96 -5.68 -2.03
CA THR A 16 -5.37 -6.44 -0.92
C THR A 16 -4.24 -7.34 -1.40
N SER A 17 -4.42 -8.07 -2.51
CA SER A 17 -3.37 -8.88 -3.11
C SER A 17 -2.14 -8.03 -3.47
N LEU A 18 -2.35 -6.87 -4.09
CA LEU A 18 -1.27 -5.95 -4.42
C LEU A 18 -0.56 -5.42 -3.16
N SER A 19 -1.33 -5.05 -2.15
CA SER A 19 -0.82 -4.59 -0.85
C SER A 19 0.04 -5.66 -0.17
N ILE A 20 -0.38 -6.93 -0.19
CA ILE A 20 0.38 -8.04 0.37
C ILE A 20 1.72 -8.21 -0.36
N VAL A 21 1.72 -8.15 -1.70
CA VAL A 21 2.96 -8.25 -2.50
C VAL A 21 3.92 -7.14 -2.13
N ILE A 22 3.46 -5.88 -2.10
CA ILE A 22 4.28 -4.71 -1.76
C ILE A 22 4.79 -4.80 -0.32
N SER A 23 3.91 -5.12 0.63
CA SER A 23 4.26 -5.27 2.05
C SER A 23 5.34 -6.33 2.22
N THR A 24 5.18 -7.47 1.52
CA THR A 24 6.08 -8.61 1.63
C THR A 24 7.45 -8.28 1.08
N VAL A 25 7.51 -7.69 -0.11
CA VAL A 25 8.77 -7.32 -0.74
C VAL A 25 9.53 -6.29 0.12
N ILE A 26 8.87 -5.22 0.54
CA ILE A 26 9.52 -4.18 1.35
C ILE A 26 9.91 -4.74 2.73
N GLY A 27 8.98 -5.43 3.39
CA GLY A 27 9.18 -5.96 4.74
C GLY A 27 10.29 -7.00 4.82
N LEU A 28 10.32 -7.96 3.88
CA LEU A 28 11.38 -8.97 3.81
C LEU A 28 12.74 -8.36 3.50
N LEU A 29 12.84 -7.45 2.54
CA LEU A 29 14.12 -6.82 2.21
C LEU A 29 14.65 -6.00 3.39
N SER A 30 13.78 -5.21 4.04
CA SER A 30 14.12 -4.39 5.21
C SER A 30 14.55 -5.26 6.40
N GLY A 31 13.80 -6.32 6.70
CA GLY A 31 14.05 -7.22 7.82
C GLY A 31 15.27 -8.13 7.62
N TYR A 32 15.45 -8.68 6.42
CA TYR A 32 16.53 -9.62 6.13
C TYR A 32 17.90 -8.93 5.99
N ILE A 33 17.98 -7.78 5.31
CA ILE A 33 19.26 -7.08 5.11
C ILE A 33 19.65 -6.32 6.38
N GLY A 34 18.68 -5.73 7.08
CA GLY A 34 18.89 -4.98 8.31
C GLY A 34 19.79 -3.75 8.15
N GLY A 35 20.26 -3.22 9.28
CA GLY A 35 21.28 -2.16 9.35
C GLY A 35 20.87 -0.84 8.67
N LYS A 36 21.79 -0.28 7.87
CA LYS A 36 21.57 1.02 7.19
C LYS A 36 20.45 0.96 6.14
N PHE A 37 20.28 -0.19 5.50
CA PHE A 37 19.22 -0.37 4.51
C PHE A 37 17.84 -0.31 5.17
N ASP A 38 17.66 -1.04 6.28
CA ASP A 38 16.43 -0.97 7.08
C ASP A 38 16.14 0.47 7.51
N LEU A 39 17.14 1.18 8.03
CA LEU A 39 16.95 2.56 8.48
C LEU A 39 16.47 3.49 7.36
N VAL A 40 17.10 3.45 6.18
CA VAL A 40 16.68 4.27 5.03
C VAL A 40 15.28 3.88 4.56
N MET A 41 14.98 2.58 4.47
CA MET A 41 13.69 2.10 4.00
C MET A 41 12.58 2.46 4.98
N GLN A 42 12.81 2.31 6.29
CA GLN A 42 11.86 2.70 7.31
C GLN A 42 11.64 4.22 7.36
N ARG A 43 12.66 5.05 7.08
CA ARG A 43 12.47 6.50 6.91
C ARG A 43 11.56 6.84 5.74
N PHE A 44 11.68 6.14 4.63
CA PHE A 44 10.74 6.29 3.51
C PHE A 44 9.31 5.90 3.93
N VAL A 45 9.15 4.76 4.62
CA VAL A 45 7.83 4.32 5.11
C VAL A 45 7.25 5.30 6.14
N ASP A 46 8.07 5.84 7.05
CA ASP A 46 7.67 6.90 8.00
C ASP A 46 7.14 8.13 7.26
N GLY A 47 7.87 8.58 6.23
CA GLY A 47 7.45 9.68 5.38
C GLY A 47 6.14 9.39 4.66
N TRP A 48 5.97 8.19 4.10
CA TRP A 48 4.73 7.77 3.46
C TRP A 48 3.53 7.77 4.40
N MET A 49 3.71 7.25 5.63
CA MET A 49 2.64 7.17 6.64
C MET A 49 2.32 8.52 7.30
N SER A 50 3.18 9.53 7.12
CA SER A 50 2.92 10.89 7.63
C SER A 50 1.77 11.59 6.91
N PHE A 51 1.46 11.17 5.68
CA PHE A 51 0.37 11.73 4.90
C PHE A 51 -0.97 11.09 5.30
N PRO A 52 -2.04 11.88 5.53
CA PRO A 52 -3.37 11.33 5.75
C PRO A 52 -3.83 10.52 4.53
N GLY A 53 -4.16 9.25 4.72
CA GLY A 53 -4.41 8.34 3.61
C GLY A 53 -5.51 8.80 2.64
N LEU A 54 -6.60 9.38 3.18
CA LEU A 54 -7.68 9.96 2.38
C LEU A 54 -7.22 11.13 1.51
N VAL A 55 -6.34 11.99 2.05
CA VAL A 55 -5.82 13.15 1.31
C VAL A 55 -4.97 12.69 0.15
N LEU A 56 -4.07 11.72 0.38
CA LEU A 56 -3.21 11.16 -0.65
C LEU A 56 -4.04 10.49 -1.77
N LEU A 57 -5.08 9.75 -1.40
CA LEU A 57 -6.04 9.16 -2.34
C LEU A 57 -6.74 10.22 -3.20
N ILE A 58 -7.31 11.25 -2.58
CA ILE A 58 -8.05 12.30 -3.30
C ILE A 58 -7.11 13.02 -4.27
N VAL A 59 -5.94 13.48 -3.80
CA VAL A 59 -4.96 14.19 -4.63
C VAL A 59 -4.51 13.32 -5.81
N ALA A 60 -4.20 12.05 -5.56
CA ALA A 60 -3.75 11.15 -6.61
C ALA A 60 -4.86 10.86 -7.65
N VAL A 61 -6.11 10.68 -7.21
CA VAL A 61 -7.25 10.52 -8.13
C VAL A 61 -7.51 11.80 -8.93
N THR A 62 -7.30 12.98 -8.34
CA THR A 62 -7.41 14.25 -9.08
C THR A 62 -6.37 14.37 -10.19
N ILE A 63 -5.14 13.88 -9.97
CA ILE A 63 -4.05 13.95 -10.96
C ILE A 63 -4.20 12.87 -12.04
N ILE A 64 -4.44 11.62 -11.64
CA ILE A 64 -4.44 10.45 -12.54
C ILE A 64 -5.82 10.27 -13.21
N GLY A 65 -6.87 10.81 -12.61
CA GLY A 65 -8.26 10.63 -13.02
C GLY A 65 -8.95 9.46 -12.29
N PRO A 66 -10.29 9.49 -12.22
CA PRO A 66 -11.06 8.43 -11.57
C PRO A 66 -11.08 7.13 -12.38
N GLY A 67 -11.05 6.00 -11.69
CA GLY A 67 -11.24 4.69 -12.31
C GLY A 67 -10.94 3.54 -11.36
N ILE A 68 -11.47 2.35 -11.70
CA ILE A 68 -11.35 1.15 -10.87
C ILE A 68 -9.88 0.75 -10.69
N TRP A 69 -9.09 0.77 -11.77
CA TRP A 69 -7.67 0.41 -11.74
C TRP A 69 -6.84 1.39 -10.90
N GLN A 70 -7.14 2.68 -11.01
CA GLN A 70 -6.49 3.74 -10.25
C GLN A 70 -6.75 3.55 -8.75
N ILE A 71 -8.00 3.26 -8.37
CA ILE A 71 -8.36 2.96 -6.98
C ILE A 71 -7.61 1.72 -6.47
N ILE A 72 -7.56 0.63 -7.25
CA ILE A 72 -6.85 -0.60 -6.87
C ILE A 72 -5.37 -0.33 -6.62
N ILE A 73 -4.70 0.39 -7.53
CA ILE A 73 -3.27 0.71 -7.42
C ILE A 73 -3.01 1.61 -6.22
N LEU A 74 -3.82 2.66 -6.03
CA LEU A 74 -3.64 3.61 -4.95
C LEU A 74 -3.88 2.97 -3.58
N LEU A 75 -4.94 2.17 -3.42
CA LEU A 75 -5.18 1.43 -2.18
C LEU A 75 -4.09 0.39 -1.94
N GLY A 76 -3.67 -0.34 -2.97
CA GLY A 76 -2.60 -1.32 -2.88
C GLY A 76 -1.27 -0.71 -2.42
N LEU A 77 -0.88 0.43 -2.99
CA LEU A 77 0.31 1.17 -2.57
C LEU A 77 0.17 1.73 -1.15
N LEU A 78 -0.96 2.38 -0.87
CA LEU A 78 -1.20 3.03 0.41
C LEU A 78 -1.14 2.05 1.58
N TYR A 79 -1.84 0.92 1.47
CA TYR A 79 -1.80 -0.12 2.49
C TYR A 79 -0.54 -0.99 2.41
N GLY A 80 0.03 -1.19 1.22
CA GLY A 80 1.20 -2.05 1.03
C GLY A 80 2.47 -1.46 1.65
N VAL A 81 2.73 -0.18 1.43
CA VAL A 81 3.91 0.48 2.00
C VAL A 81 3.80 0.54 3.52
N GLY A 82 2.63 0.90 4.07
CA GLY A 82 2.41 0.90 5.52
C GLY A 82 2.44 -0.51 6.15
N GLY A 83 1.84 -1.49 5.47
CA GLY A 83 1.77 -2.89 5.90
C GLY A 83 3.13 -3.59 5.95
N SER A 84 4.13 -3.08 5.23
CA SER A 84 5.50 -3.62 5.25
C SER A 84 6.12 -3.72 6.65
N ARG A 85 5.70 -2.86 7.59
CA ARG A 85 6.18 -2.89 8.99
C ARG A 85 5.80 -4.16 9.73
N ILE A 86 4.60 -4.68 9.45
CA ILE A 86 4.09 -5.89 10.08
C ILE A 86 4.96 -7.07 9.66
N ILE A 87 5.24 -7.16 8.36
CA ILE A 87 6.08 -8.23 7.81
C ILE A 87 7.52 -8.09 8.29
N ARG A 88 8.07 -6.88 8.31
CA ARG A 88 9.41 -6.64 8.87
C ARG A 88 9.50 -7.09 10.33
N SER A 89 8.49 -6.83 11.16
CA SER A 89 8.52 -7.23 12.57
C SER A 89 8.46 -8.74 12.82
N ALA A 90 8.12 -9.52 11.78
CA ALA A 90 8.04 -10.97 11.85
C ALA A 90 9.36 -11.68 11.48
N VAL A 91 10.37 -10.93 11.01
CA VAL A 91 11.69 -11.43 10.56
C VAL A 91 12.77 -10.88 11.46
#